data_AF-A0A3C2EGP7-F1
#
_entry.id   AF-A0A3C2EGP7-F1
#
_cell.length_a   1.000
_cell.length_b   1.000
_cell.length_c   1.000
_cell.angle_alpha   90.00
_cell.angle_beta   90.00
_cell.angle_gamma   90.00
#
_symmetry.space_group_name_H-M   'P 1'
#
loop_
_entity.id
_entity.type
_entity.pdbx_description
1 polymer ?
#
loop_
_entity_poly.entity_id
_entity_poly.type
_entity_poly.pdbx_seq_one_letter_code
_entity_poly.pdbx_strand_id
1 'polypeptide(L)'
;IDVSKPIVMGGLLVGAMLPFLFSSLAMNAVGKAAMDMIKEVRRQFADIPELKAALALMKKNDGIDHHDWSAEDQKVFDAADGKAEYSKCVEISTKASIREMILPGLLAVGTPVAIGFLGGSEMLGGLLAGVTATGVLMAIFQSNAGGAWDNAKKMFETGVDIDGNTYYKGSAPHKAAVVGDTVGDPFKDTSGPSLNILLKLMSVVALVIAPFL
;
A
#
# COMPACT_ATOMS: atom_id res chain seq x y z
N ILE A 1 -23.31 19.31 19.38
CA ILE A 1 -23.02 17.87 19.51
C ILE A 1 -22.53 17.64 20.93
N ASP A 2 -23.33 16.96 21.76
CA ASP A 2 -22.99 16.64 23.14
C ASP A 2 -22.52 15.18 23.22
N VAL A 3 -21.24 14.96 23.54
CA VAL A 3 -20.63 13.62 23.59
C VAL A 3 -21.13 12.76 24.74
N SER A 4 -21.77 13.36 25.76
CA SER A 4 -22.37 12.60 26.85
C SER A 4 -23.63 11.84 26.43
N LYS A 5 -24.24 12.23 25.30
CA LYS A 5 -25.41 11.54 24.75
C LYS A 5 -25.01 10.16 24.19
N PRO A 6 -25.72 9.07 24.55
CA PRO A 6 -25.42 7.73 24.07
C PRO A 6 -25.42 7.60 22.54
N ILE A 7 -26.32 8.32 21.86
CA ILE A 7 -26.44 8.30 20.39
C ILE A 7 -25.19 8.90 19.74
N VAL A 8 -24.69 10.03 20.26
CA VAL A 8 -23.48 10.69 19.76
C VAL A 8 -22.25 9.84 20.05
N MET A 9 -22.13 9.30 21.27
CA MET A 9 -21.03 8.41 21.64
C MET A 9 -21.01 7.14 20.78
N GLY A 10 -22.17 6.54 20.51
CA GLY A 10 -22.30 5.40 19.61
C GLY A 10 -21.80 5.72 18.20
N GLY A 11 -22.23 6.86 17.65
CA GLY A 11 -21.72 7.36 16.37
C GLY A 11 -20.21 7.54 16.39
N LEU A 12 -19.67 8.14 17.45
CA LEU A 12 -18.23 8.40 17.62
C LEU A 12 -17.41 7.11 17.62
N LEU A 13 -17.81 6.10 18.40
CA LEU A 13 -17.11 4.81 18.45
C LEU A 13 -17.16 4.08 17.11
N VAL A 14 -18.31 4.07 16.44
CA VAL A 14 -18.44 3.51 15.09
C VAL A 14 -17.52 4.26 14.12
N GLY A 15 -17.50 5.58 14.19
CA GLY A 15 -16.68 6.43 13.34
C GLY A 15 -15.19 6.19 13.55
N ALA A 16 -14.77 6.02 14.80
CA ALA A 16 -13.39 5.72 15.18
C ALA A 16 -12.86 4.40 14.58
N MET A 17 -13.74 3.43 14.33
CA MET A 17 -13.36 2.15 13.71
C MET A 17 -13.19 2.23 12.20
N LEU A 18 -13.86 3.16 11.51
CA LEU A 18 -13.90 3.18 10.04
C LEU A 18 -12.51 3.39 9.40
N PRO A 19 -11.63 4.26 9.91
CA PRO A 19 -10.26 4.37 9.39
C PRO A 19 -9.47 3.07 9.45
N PHE A 20 -9.65 2.27 10.51
CA PHE A 20 -9.00 0.96 10.63
C PHE A 20 -9.57 -0.04 9.63
N LEU A 21 -10.90 -0.09 9.50
CA LEU A 21 -11.58 -0.96 8.55
C LEU A 21 -11.19 -0.61 7.11
N PHE A 22 -11.23 0.68 6.76
CA PHE A 22 -10.81 1.17 5.45
C PHE A 22 -9.35 0.80 5.15
N SER A 23 -8.44 1.03 6.11
CA SER A 23 -7.03 0.67 5.96
C SER A 23 -6.85 -0.83 5.75
N SER A 24 -7.56 -1.67 6.52
CA SER A 24 -7.50 -3.12 6.40
C SER A 24 -7.94 -3.59 5.02
N LEU A 25 -9.04 -3.03 4.49
CA LEU A 25 -9.52 -3.36 3.15
C LEU A 25 -8.50 -2.96 2.07
N ALA A 26 -7.96 -1.74 2.16
CA ALA A 26 -6.96 -1.24 1.22
C ALA A 26 -5.68 -2.09 1.24
N MET A 27 -5.16 -2.41 2.43
CA MET A 27 -3.95 -3.23 2.57
C MET A 27 -4.16 -4.66 2.09
N ASN A 28 -5.32 -5.27 2.38
CA ASN A 28 -5.64 -6.62 1.92
C ASN A 28 -5.74 -6.67 0.38
N ALA A 29 -6.36 -5.64 -0.22
CA ALA A 29 -6.40 -5.49 -1.68
C ALA A 29 -5.02 -5.45 -2.31
N VAL A 30 -4.11 -4.63 -1.77
CA VAL A 30 -2.71 -4.55 -2.25
C VAL A 30 -2.01 -5.89 -2.06
N GLY A 31 -2.16 -6.53 -0.89
CA GLY A 31 -1.56 -7.84 -0.62
C GLY A 31 -1.97 -8.92 -1.61
N LYS A 32 -3.27 -9.00 -1.97
CA LYS A 32 -3.76 -9.93 -3.00
C LYS A 32 -3.16 -9.63 -4.37
N ALA A 33 -3.20 -8.37 -4.80
CA ALA A 33 -2.66 -7.95 -6.10
C ALA A 33 -1.15 -8.22 -6.19
N ALA A 34 -0.40 -7.94 -5.11
CA ALA A 34 1.03 -8.22 -5.02
C ALA A 34 1.32 -9.73 -5.10
N MET A 35 0.52 -10.57 -4.44
CA MET A 35 0.69 -12.02 -4.52
C MET A 35 0.45 -12.56 -5.94
N ASP A 36 -0.56 -12.04 -6.64
CA ASP A 36 -0.82 -12.44 -8.02
C ASP A 36 0.27 -11.93 -8.97
N MET A 37 0.78 -10.71 -8.74
CA MET A 37 1.95 -10.18 -9.43
C MET A 37 3.19 -11.07 -9.22
N ILE A 38 3.48 -11.49 -7.99
CA ILE A 38 4.61 -12.37 -7.68
C ILE A 38 4.48 -13.72 -8.38
N LYS A 39 3.28 -14.32 -8.40
CA LYS A 39 3.04 -15.57 -9.11
C LYS A 39 3.29 -15.42 -10.61
N GLU A 40 2.82 -14.33 -11.20
CA GLU A 40 3.00 -14.06 -12.62
C GLU A 40 4.47 -13.82 -12.98
N VAL A 41 5.19 -13.01 -12.20
CA VAL A 41 6.64 -12.80 -12.40
C VAL A 41 7.39 -14.12 -12.26
N ARG A 42 7.09 -14.93 -11.23
CA ARG A 42 7.70 -16.26 -11.05
C ARG A 42 7.42 -17.20 -12.23
N ARG A 43 6.20 -17.16 -12.77
CA ARG A 43 5.82 -17.92 -13.96
C ARG A 43 6.64 -17.47 -15.18
N GLN A 44 6.77 -16.16 -15.42
CA GLN A 44 7.57 -15.63 -16.54
C GLN A 44 9.04 -16.10 -16.45
N PHE A 45 9.66 -16.02 -15.27
CA PHE A 45 11.04 -16.50 -15.06
C PHE A 45 11.19 -18.04 -15.11
N ALA A 46 10.10 -18.80 -14.95
CA ALA A 46 10.13 -20.26 -15.03
C ALA A 46 9.89 -20.79 -16.45
N ASP A 47 8.96 -20.16 -17.17
CA ASP A 47 8.43 -20.63 -18.45
C ASP A 47 9.13 -20.01 -19.66
N ILE A 48 9.58 -18.75 -19.57
CA ILE A 48 10.23 -18.04 -20.68
C ILE A 48 11.72 -18.41 -20.70
N PRO A 49 12.21 -19.14 -21.71
CA PRO A 49 13.58 -19.65 -21.73
C PRO A 49 14.64 -18.56 -21.60
N GLU A 50 14.44 -17.42 -22.26
CA GLU A 50 15.37 -16.30 -22.23
C GLU A 50 15.46 -15.67 -20.84
N LEU A 51 14.32 -15.45 -20.15
CA LEU A 51 14.31 -14.92 -18.79
C LEU A 51 14.91 -15.91 -17.78
N LYS A 52 14.65 -17.21 -17.97
CA LYS A 52 15.22 -18.27 -17.15
C LYS A 52 16.74 -18.36 -17.31
N ALA A 53 17.23 -18.24 -18.53
CA ALA A 53 18.66 -18.20 -18.84
C ALA A 53 19.31 -16.96 -18.22
N ALA A 54 18.70 -15.78 -18.37
CA ALA A 54 19.18 -14.55 -17.73
C ALA A 54 19.23 -14.67 -16.20
N LEU A 55 18.21 -15.27 -15.57
CA LEU A 55 18.21 -15.50 -14.11
C LEU A 55 19.32 -16.46 -13.66
N ALA A 56 19.62 -17.49 -14.45
CA ALA A 56 20.73 -18.40 -14.17
C ALA A 56 22.08 -17.67 -14.25
N LEU A 57 22.25 -16.77 -15.22
CA LEU A 57 23.45 -15.94 -15.37
C LEU A 57 23.62 -14.94 -14.24
N MET A 58 22.53 -14.27 -13.82
CA MET A 58 22.56 -13.38 -12.65
C MET A 58 23.03 -14.10 -11.38
N LYS A 59 22.67 -15.38 -11.21
CA LYS A 59 23.14 -16.19 -10.07
C LYS A 59 24.58 -16.65 -10.22
N LYS A 60 25.00 -16.96 -11.45
CA LYS A 60 26.38 -17.40 -11.77
C LYS A 60 27.38 -16.27 -11.51
N ASN A 61 27.02 -15.05 -11.90
CA ASN A 61 27.86 -13.87 -11.85
C ASN A 61 27.48 -12.94 -10.68
N ASP A 62 26.91 -13.48 -9.60
CA ASP A 62 26.51 -12.70 -8.43
C ASP A 62 27.74 -12.01 -7.80
N GLY A 63 27.65 -10.69 -7.61
CA GLY A 63 28.76 -9.86 -7.13
C GLY A 63 29.79 -9.43 -8.18
N ILE A 64 29.61 -9.79 -9.45
CA ILE A 64 30.45 -9.32 -10.58
C ILE A 64 29.65 -8.28 -11.38
N ASP A 65 30.27 -7.14 -11.66
CA ASP A 65 29.63 -6.09 -12.47
C ASP A 65 29.31 -6.63 -13.87
N HIS A 66 28.18 -6.23 -14.44
CA HIS A 66 27.72 -6.67 -15.75
C HIS A 66 28.76 -6.42 -16.85
N HIS A 67 29.52 -5.34 -16.75
CA HIS A 67 30.60 -5.03 -17.69
C HIS A 67 31.72 -6.10 -17.68
N ASP A 68 31.95 -6.74 -16.54
CA ASP A 68 33.01 -7.73 -16.34
C ASP A 68 32.53 -9.17 -16.64
N TRP A 69 31.29 -9.34 -17.08
CA TRP A 69 30.78 -10.62 -17.53
C TRP A 69 31.42 -11.04 -18.84
N SER A 70 31.47 -12.34 -19.11
CA SER A 70 31.93 -12.83 -20.40
C SER A 70 31.03 -12.29 -21.53
N ALA A 71 31.61 -12.00 -22.69
CA ALA A 71 30.86 -11.50 -23.85
C ALA A 71 29.74 -12.48 -24.31
N GLU A 72 29.87 -13.76 -23.97
CA GLU A 72 28.84 -14.79 -24.19
C GLU A 72 27.69 -14.67 -23.18
N ASP A 73 28.01 -14.49 -21.89
CA ASP A 73 26.99 -14.29 -20.84
C ASP A 73 26.23 -12.96 -21.05
N GLN A 74 26.91 -11.89 -21.48
CA GLN A 74 26.25 -10.62 -21.81
C GLN A 74 25.23 -10.78 -22.94
N LYS A 75 25.60 -11.46 -24.04
CA LYS A 75 24.67 -11.70 -25.16
C LYS A 75 23.44 -12.50 -24.77
N VAL A 76 23.61 -13.51 -23.92
CA VAL A 76 22.49 -14.33 -23.44
C VAL A 76 21.59 -13.53 -22.49
N PHE A 77 22.17 -12.64 -21.69
CA PHE A 77 21.43 -11.71 -20.83
C PHE A 77 20.63 -10.70 -21.66
N ASP A 78 21.25 -10.06 -22.65
CA ASP A 78 20.61 -9.07 -23.52
C ASP A 78 19.48 -9.67 -24.36
N ALA A 79 19.58 -10.95 -24.72
CA ALA A 79 18.52 -11.67 -25.43
C ALA A 79 17.21 -11.81 -24.61
N ALA A 80 17.27 -11.61 -23.30
CA ALA A 80 16.12 -11.60 -22.41
C ALA A 80 15.40 -10.23 -22.39
N ASP A 81 16.04 -9.17 -22.90
CA ASP A 81 15.41 -7.86 -22.99
C ASP A 81 14.21 -7.89 -23.95
N GLY A 82 13.14 -7.19 -23.56
CA GLY A 82 11.87 -7.19 -24.30
C GLY A 82 11.10 -8.51 -24.32
N LYS A 83 11.59 -9.59 -23.67
CA LYS A 83 10.89 -10.88 -23.60
C LYS A 83 9.88 -10.97 -22.46
N ALA A 84 9.97 -10.07 -21.48
CA ALA A 84 9.03 -10.00 -20.37
C ALA A 84 7.64 -9.58 -20.85
N GLU A 85 6.61 -10.27 -20.35
CA GLU A 85 5.22 -10.00 -20.72
C GLU A 85 4.64 -8.92 -19.80
N TYR A 86 5.09 -7.67 -19.99
CA TYR A 86 4.67 -6.53 -19.16
C TYR A 86 3.15 -6.31 -19.15
N SER A 87 2.48 -6.56 -20.28
CA SER A 87 1.03 -6.40 -20.41
C SER A 87 0.24 -7.25 -19.41
N LYS A 88 0.72 -8.46 -19.06
CA LYS A 88 0.07 -9.32 -18.07
C LYS A 88 0.14 -8.74 -16.67
N CYS A 89 1.31 -8.21 -16.29
CA CYS A 89 1.49 -7.52 -15.02
C CYS A 89 0.59 -6.29 -14.92
N VAL A 90 0.49 -5.50 -15.99
CA VAL A 90 -0.41 -4.33 -16.08
C VAL A 90 -1.87 -4.74 -15.95
N GLU A 91 -2.28 -5.83 -16.59
CA GLU A 91 -3.66 -6.33 -16.54
C GLU A 91 -4.03 -6.76 -15.11
N ILE A 92 -3.14 -7.48 -14.41
CA ILE A 92 -3.34 -7.91 -13.02
C ILE A 92 -3.57 -6.71 -12.11
N SER A 93 -2.68 -5.71 -12.14
CA SER A 93 -2.79 -4.52 -11.29
C SER A 93 -4.02 -3.68 -11.63
N THR A 94 -4.35 -3.55 -12.92
CA THR A 94 -5.53 -2.80 -13.38
C THR A 94 -6.82 -3.46 -12.93
N LYS A 95 -6.96 -4.78 -13.14
CA LYS A 95 -8.17 -5.52 -12.76
C LYS A 95 -8.35 -5.55 -11.25
N ALA A 96 -7.27 -5.74 -10.50
CA ALA A 96 -7.30 -5.76 -9.04
C ALA A 96 -7.68 -4.38 -8.48
N SER A 97 -7.06 -3.30 -8.96
CA SER A 97 -7.36 -1.94 -8.47
C SER A 97 -8.82 -1.56 -8.70
N ILE A 98 -9.35 -1.77 -9.91
CA ILE A 98 -10.75 -1.46 -10.22
C ILE A 98 -11.71 -2.24 -9.33
N ARG A 99 -11.47 -3.54 -9.13
CA ARG A 99 -12.36 -4.39 -8.34
C ARG A 99 -12.32 -4.05 -6.86
N GLU A 100 -11.12 -3.91 -6.30
CA GLU A 100 -10.93 -3.78 -4.86
C GLU A 100 -11.22 -2.35 -4.36
N MET A 101 -11.18 -1.33 -5.22
CA MET A 101 -11.57 0.05 -4.86
C MET A 101 -13.07 0.24 -4.61
N ILE A 102 -13.92 -0.64 -5.13
CA ILE A 102 -15.39 -0.52 -5.03
C ILE A 102 -15.82 -0.54 -3.56
N LEU A 103 -15.31 -1.49 -2.77
CA LEU A 103 -15.78 -1.70 -1.41
C LEU A 103 -15.40 -0.54 -0.46
N PRO A 104 -14.14 -0.07 -0.40
CA PRO A 104 -13.79 1.12 0.38
C PRO A 104 -14.54 2.38 -0.06
N GLY A 105 -14.79 2.55 -1.37
CA GLY A 105 -15.57 3.66 -1.90
C GLY A 105 -17.04 3.63 -1.47
N LEU A 106 -17.68 2.46 -1.56
CA LEU A 106 -19.05 2.25 -1.08
C LEU A 106 -19.16 2.47 0.43
N LEU A 107 -18.17 2.02 1.20
CA LEU A 107 -18.12 2.27 2.64
C LEU A 107 -18.07 3.77 2.95
N ALA A 108 -17.24 4.53 2.24
CA ALA A 108 -17.08 5.97 2.43
C ALA A 108 -18.37 6.76 2.14
N VAL A 109 -19.11 6.39 1.09
CA VAL A 109 -20.34 7.10 0.69
C VAL A 109 -21.56 6.57 1.44
N GLY A 110 -21.67 5.26 1.59
CA GLY A 110 -22.84 4.59 2.18
C GLY A 110 -22.95 4.77 3.68
N THR A 111 -21.83 4.83 4.41
CA THR A 111 -21.87 4.90 5.89
C THR A 111 -22.50 6.19 6.42
N PRO A 112 -22.10 7.40 5.95
CA PRO A 112 -22.75 8.64 6.38
C PRO A 112 -24.25 8.66 6.06
N VAL A 113 -24.65 8.13 4.91
CA VAL A 113 -26.06 8.03 4.50
C VAL A 113 -26.83 7.12 5.46
N ALA A 114 -26.33 5.91 5.68
CA ALA A 114 -26.98 4.94 6.56
C ALA A 114 -27.09 5.46 7.99
N ILE A 115 -26.00 5.99 8.56
CA ILE A 115 -25.99 6.51 9.93
C ILE A 115 -26.85 7.78 10.05
N GLY A 116 -26.85 8.65 9.04
CA GLY A 116 -27.69 9.83 8.99
C GLY A 116 -29.18 9.48 9.08
N PHE A 117 -29.68 8.60 8.19
CA PHE A 117 -31.10 8.26 8.16
C PHE A 117 -31.56 7.33 9.29
N LEU A 118 -30.67 6.52 9.88
CA LEU A 118 -31.01 5.63 10.99
C LEU A 118 -30.84 6.28 12.38
N GLY A 119 -29.84 7.14 12.54
CA GLY A 119 -29.45 7.73 13.83
C GLY A 119 -29.60 9.25 13.91
N GLY A 120 -30.03 9.90 12.83
CA GLY A 120 -30.21 11.33 12.75
C GLY A 120 -28.90 12.13 12.69
N SER A 121 -29.05 13.45 12.68
CA SER A 121 -27.94 14.40 12.61
C SER A 121 -27.00 14.35 13.82
N GLU A 122 -27.50 14.00 15.01
CA GLU A 122 -26.67 13.88 16.21
C GLU A 122 -25.70 12.69 16.14
N MET A 123 -26.18 11.51 15.72
CA MET A 123 -25.32 10.32 15.57
C MET A 123 -24.30 10.52 14.44
N LEU A 124 -24.72 11.12 13.33
CA LEU A 124 -23.85 11.45 12.21
C LEU A 124 -22.74 12.44 12.64
N GLY A 125 -23.07 13.41 13.48
CA GLY A 125 -22.08 14.31 14.08
C GLY A 125 -21.03 13.57 14.91
N GLY A 126 -21.47 12.58 15.72
CA GLY A 126 -20.58 11.68 16.44
C GLY A 126 -19.66 10.89 15.50
N LEU A 127 -20.24 10.28 14.45
CA LEU A 127 -19.50 9.53 13.43
C LEU A 127 -18.37 10.35 12.81
N LEU A 128 -18.67 11.57 12.34
CA LEU A 128 -17.67 12.44 11.73
C LEU A 128 -16.56 12.82 12.71
N ALA A 129 -16.89 13.07 13.98
CA ALA A 129 -15.89 13.36 15.02
C ALA A 129 -14.95 12.17 15.23
N GLY A 130 -15.49 10.95 15.35
CA GLY A 130 -14.69 9.73 15.52
C GLY A 130 -13.81 9.40 14.33
N VAL A 131 -14.38 9.47 13.13
CA VAL A 131 -13.67 9.27 11.85
C VAL A 131 -12.51 10.25 11.73
N THR A 132 -12.74 11.53 12.03
CA THR A 132 -11.71 12.58 11.94
C THR A 132 -10.60 12.37 12.96
N ALA A 133 -10.96 12.18 14.23
CA ALA A 133 -9.98 12.05 15.31
C ALA A 133 -9.03 10.86 15.10
N THR A 134 -9.55 9.72 14.67
CA THR A 134 -8.74 8.51 14.43
C THR A 134 -8.10 8.50 13.04
N GLY A 135 -8.80 8.97 12.02
CA GLY A 135 -8.34 8.94 10.64
C GLY A 135 -7.14 9.83 10.39
N VAL A 136 -7.09 11.02 11.01
CA VAL A 136 -5.92 11.91 10.92
C VAL A 136 -4.69 11.26 11.54
N LEU A 137 -4.81 10.70 12.75
CA LEU A 137 -3.70 10.02 13.43
C LEU A 137 -3.21 8.83 12.61
N MET A 138 -4.12 8.03 12.07
CA MET A 138 -3.79 6.87 11.26
C MET A 138 -3.11 7.26 9.94
N ALA A 139 -3.62 8.29 9.25
CA ALA A 139 -3.04 8.77 8.00
C ALA A 139 -1.60 9.25 8.18
N ILE A 140 -1.34 10.02 9.25
CA ILE A 140 0.00 10.51 9.59
C ILE A 140 0.92 9.34 9.94
N PHE A 141 0.45 8.43 10.82
CA PHE A 141 1.22 7.27 11.23
C PHE A 141 1.65 6.41 10.03
N GLN A 142 0.70 6.05 9.16
CA GLN A 142 0.98 5.18 8.02
C GLN A 142 1.93 5.85 7.01
N SER A 143 1.67 7.13 6.67
CA SER A 143 2.50 7.86 5.71
C SER A 143 3.94 8.03 6.22
N ASN A 144 4.10 8.40 7.49
CA ASN A 144 5.42 8.61 8.09
C ASN A 144 6.17 7.30 8.33
N ALA A 145 5.50 6.25 8.80
CA ALA A 145 6.13 4.96 9.02
C ALA A 145 6.63 4.34 7.72
N GLY A 146 5.80 4.35 6.66
CA GLY A 146 6.22 3.86 5.35
C GLY A 146 7.36 4.69 4.75
N GLY A 147 7.29 6.03 4.85
CA GLY A 147 8.38 6.90 4.40
C GLY A 147 9.70 6.70 5.17
N ALA A 148 9.61 6.43 6.48
CA ALA A 148 10.79 6.13 7.30
C ALA A 148 11.45 4.81 6.88
N TRP A 149 10.68 3.76 6.58
CA TRP A 149 11.24 2.50 6.09
C TRP A 149 11.90 2.63 4.70
N ASP A 150 11.29 3.37 3.77
CA ASP A 150 11.90 3.63 2.46
C ASP A 150 13.22 4.40 2.59
N ASN A 151 13.24 5.44 3.43
CA ASN A 151 14.45 6.22 3.67
C ASN A 151 15.53 5.38 4.36
N ALA A 152 15.17 4.52 5.31
CA ALA A 152 16.12 3.60 5.93
C ALA A 152 16.73 2.65 4.91
N LYS A 153 15.92 2.06 4.00
CA LYS A 153 16.42 1.24 2.89
C LYS A 153 17.40 2.02 2.01
N LYS A 154 17.04 3.24 1.60
CA LYS A 154 17.90 4.11 0.78
C LYS A 154 19.24 4.42 1.45
N MET A 155 19.27 4.62 2.77
CA MET A 155 20.53 4.83 3.50
C MET A 155 21.48 3.63 3.39
N PHE A 156 20.97 2.40 3.45
CA PHE A 156 21.78 1.20 3.24
C PHE A 156 22.21 1.02 1.77
N GLU A 157 21.43 1.51 0.80
CA GLU A 157 21.80 1.51 -0.63
C GLU A 157 22.93 2.50 -0.93
N THR A 158 23.00 3.62 -0.21
CA THR A 158 24.10 4.61 -0.32
C THR A 158 25.34 4.25 0.49
N GLY A 159 25.26 3.24 1.34
CA GLY A 159 26.27 2.92 2.35
C GLY A 159 26.06 3.72 3.63
N VAL A 160 25.94 3.03 4.76
CA VAL A 160 25.73 3.66 6.08
C VAL A 160 26.67 3.07 7.11
N ASP A 161 27.31 3.94 7.90
CA ASP A 161 28.13 3.55 9.04
C ASP A 161 27.26 3.46 10.31
N ILE A 162 27.24 2.28 10.93
CA ILE A 162 26.54 2.05 12.21
C ILE A 162 27.53 1.37 13.15
N ASP A 163 27.79 2.00 14.30
CA ASP A 163 28.70 1.50 15.34
C ASP A 163 30.11 1.14 14.80
N GLY A 164 30.63 1.95 13.88
CA GLY A 164 31.95 1.76 13.27
C GLY A 164 32.02 0.68 12.19
N ASN A 165 30.89 0.08 11.80
CA ASN A 165 30.81 -0.86 10.68
C ASN A 165 30.03 -0.25 9.51
N THR A 166 30.62 -0.26 8.31
CA THR A 166 29.94 0.20 7.10
C THR A 166 29.09 -0.93 6.51
N TYR A 167 27.79 -0.66 6.37
CA TYR A 167 26.84 -1.58 5.75
C TYR A 167 26.44 -1.08 4.37
N TYR A 168 26.40 -2.00 3.41
CA TYR A 168 26.07 -1.72 2.01
C TYR A 168 24.89 -2.55 1.52
N LYS A 169 24.49 -2.30 0.27
CA LYS A 169 23.50 -3.11 -0.46
C LYS A 169 23.85 -4.60 -0.39
N GLY A 170 22.85 -5.41 -0.10
CA GLY A 170 22.99 -6.87 0.03
C GLY A 170 23.37 -7.37 1.43
N SER A 171 23.79 -6.50 2.34
CA SER A 171 24.00 -6.84 3.75
C SER A 171 22.72 -7.34 4.44
N ALA A 172 22.86 -8.06 5.56
CA ALA A 172 21.69 -8.55 6.31
C ALA A 172 20.77 -7.40 6.80
N PRO A 173 21.30 -6.28 7.34
CA PRO A 173 20.46 -5.11 7.68
C PRO A 173 19.76 -4.50 6.47
N HIS A 174 20.43 -4.43 5.30
CA HIS A 174 19.80 -3.95 4.07
C HIS A 174 18.60 -4.83 3.68
N LYS A 175 18.73 -6.16 3.72
CA LYS A 175 17.61 -7.07 3.42
C LYS A 175 16.44 -6.87 4.40
N ALA A 176 16.72 -6.63 5.68
CA ALA A 176 15.67 -6.31 6.66
C ALA A 176 14.97 -4.98 6.35
N ALA A 177 15.72 -3.95 5.94
CA ALA A 177 15.17 -2.66 5.52
C ALA A 177 14.29 -2.78 4.27
N VAL A 178 14.68 -3.63 3.30
CA VAL A 178 13.85 -3.94 2.12
C VAL A 178 12.52 -4.58 2.52
N VAL A 179 12.52 -5.50 3.49
CA VAL A 179 11.27 -6.08 4.02
C VAL A 179 10.42 -5.00 4.68
N GLY A 180 11.02 -4.10 5.47
CA GLY A 180 10.33 -2.96 6.08
C GLY A 180 9.67 -2.05 5.06
N ASP A 181 10.38 -1.69 3.98
CA ASP A 181 9.82 -0.86 2.90
C ASP A 181 8.67 -1.57 2.17
N THR A 182 8.80 -2.88 1.91
CA THR A 182 7.72 -3.67 1.28
C THR A 182 6.45 -3.70 2.15
N VAL A 183 6.60 -3.68 3.49
CA VAL A 183 5.48 -3.53 4.44
C VAL A 183 4.95 -2.10 4.46
N GLY A 184 5.83 -1.12 4.29
CA GLY A 184 5.54 0.31 4.27
C GLY A 184 4.88 0.83 2.99
N ASP A 185 5.05 0.15 1.85
CA ASP A 185 4.49 0.58 0.56
C ASP A 185 2.95 0.70 0.58
N PRO A 186 2.19 -0.31 1.05
CA PRO A 186 0.74 -0.16 1.19
C PRO A 186 0.35 0.96 2.17
N PHE A 187 1.18 1.23 3.19
CA PHE A 187 0.91 2.26 4.19
C PHE A 187 1.04 3.67 3.59
N LYS A 188 2.18 3.97 2.95
CA LYS A 188 2.48 5.33 2.46
C LYS A 188 1.85 5.63 1.10
N ASP A 189 1.62 4.63 0.25
CA ASP A 189 1.17 4.85 -1.14
C ASP A 189 -0.30 4.49 -1.37
N THR A 190 -0.92 3.72 -0.47
CA THR A 190 -2.32 3.30 -0.63
C THR A 190 -3.20 3.77 0.53
N SER A 191 -3.06 3.20 1.73
CA SER A 191 -4.01 3.46 2.81
C SER A 191 -3.85 4.86 3.41
N GLY A 192 -2.63 5.28 3.74
CA GLY A 192 -2.34 6.55 4.41
C GLY A 192 -2.91 7.77 3.67
N PRO A 193 -2.54 7.98 2.39
CA PRO A 193 -3.09 9.08 1.60
C PRO A 193 -4.61 8.97 1.38
N SER A 194 -5.13 7.75 1.21
CA SER A 194 -6.56 7.51 0.97
C SER A 194 -7.43 7.83 2.18
N LEU A 195 -6.91 7.71 3.40
CA LEU A 195 -7.64 8.11 4.61
C LEU A 195 -7.99 9.59 4.60
N ASN A 196 -7.13 10.47 4.09
CA ASN A 196 -7.46 11.90 3.94
C ASN A 196 -8.66 12.12 3.01
N ILE A 197 -8.76 11.32 1.94
CA ILE A 197 -9.88 11.37 1.01
C ILE A 197 -11.15 10.83 1.68
N LEU A 198 -11.06 9.73 2.42
CA LEU A 198 -12.16 9.17 3.22
C LEU A 198 -12.77 10.23 4.14
N LEU A 199 -11.93 10.95 4.91
CA LEU A 199 -12.36 12.00 5.83
C LEU A 199 -13.17 13.09 5.12
N LYS A 200 -12.63 13.61 4.02
CA LYS A 200 -13.25 14.70 3.24
C LYS A 200 -14.52 14.24 2.57
N LEU A 201 -14.51 13.08 1.94
CA LEU A 201 -15.67 12.54 1.23
C LEU A 201 -16.82 12.28 2.20
N MET A 202 -16.56 11.63 3.35
CA MET A 202 -17.59 11.40 4.36
C MET A 202 -18.18 12.71 4.88
N SER A 203 -17.35 13.73 5.11
CA SER A 203 -17.80 15.05 5.57
C SER A 203 -18.67 15.75 4.52
N VAL A 204 -18.28 15.69 3.26
CA VAL A 204 -19.06 16.28 2.15
C VAL A 204 -20.40 15.56 1.97
N VAL A 205 -20.40 14.22 1.97
CA VAL A 205 -21.64 13.43 1.87
C VAL A 205 -22.58 13.76 3.03
N ALA A 206 -22.06 13.81 4.26
CA ALA A 206 -22.82 14.17 5.45
C ALA A 206 -23.44 15.57 5.35
N LEU A 207 -22.67 16.55 4.84
CA LEU A 207 -23.16 17.91 4.62
C LEU A 207 -24.28 17.96 3.56
N VAL A 208 -24.14 17.20 2.47
CA VAL A 208 -25.15 17.15 1.40
C VAL A 208 -26.46 16.55 1.90
N ILE A 209 -26.41 15.52 2.74
CA ILE A 209 -27.62 14.88 3.26
C ILE A 209 -28.24 15.61 4.46
N ALA A 210 -27.50 16.50 5.13
CA ALA A 210 -27.93 17.15 6.37
C ALA A 210 -29.31 17.85 6.31
N PRO A 211 -29.73 18.53 5.21
CA PRO A 211 -31.07 19.12 5.13
C PRO A 211 -32.22 18.10 5.11
N PHE A 212 -31.92 16.82 4.89
CA PHE A 212 -32.89 15.73 4.80
C PHE A 212 -32.95 14.86 6.08
N LEU A 213 -32.18 15.21 7.12
CA LEU A 213 -32.05 14.45 8.38
C LEU A 213 -32.75 15.11 9.57
#